data_AF-A0A2V7KLV1-F1
#
_entry.id   AF-A0A2V7KLV1-F1
#
_cell.length_a   1.000
_cell.length_b   1.000
_cell.length_c   1.000
_cell.angle_alpha   90.00
_cell.angle_beta   90.00
_cell.angle_gamma   90.00
#
_symmetry.space_group_name_H-M   'P 1'
#
loop_
_entity.id
_entity.type
_entity.pdbx_description
1 polymer ?
#
loop_
_entity_poly.entity_id
_entity_poly.type
_entity_poly.pdbx_seq_one_letter_code
_entity_poly.pdbx_strand_id
1 'polypeptide(L)'
;MGAVFARIEPAVRVSKDSSVRRDQMRSVRVLFAVVGLSALPLVAVAAQSRGSSDNTCKAAGTVSTAGNSGHVPPGQAKKCPAPQPQAPPPPPPPPPAPPPPPPPPPPAPPPPPPPAPVPPPPPPPPPAPPPAPPPPPPPPPAPPPAPPPPPPPPPPAPVPPPPPPPPPPPPPSSPPVGPHQARGVVFEDLDGNGVQDIFSGEMGLAGWTLELWWNGQVLATTTSGSDGSFIFDTLGNTTYSVCIQPQPGYSQTLPVGGSGCGGAGYTFTFNSQFMTWSINNFGEKLP
;
A
#
# COMPACT_ATOMS: atom_id res chain seq x y z
N MET A 1 76.11 -24.46 46.92
CA MET A 1 74.79 -24.17 47.50
C MET A 1 73.86 -23.74 46.37
N GLY A 2 72.83 -24.45 45.90
CA GLY A 2 72.08 -25.56 46.46
C GLY A 2 70.73 -25.07 47.04
N ALA A 3 69.73 -24.85 46.18
CA ALA A 3 68.31 -24.96 46.54
C ALA A 3 67.46 -25.27 45.30
N VAL A 4 66.65 -26.32 45.42
CA VAL A 4 66.00 -27.15 44.39
C VAL A 4 64.59 -27.45 44.92
N PHE A 5 63.55 -27.23 44.09
CA PHE A 5 62.19 -27.85 44.08
C PHE A 5 61.25 -27.63 45.30
N ALA A 6 59.91 -27.67 45.25
CA ALA A 6 58.84 -28.04 44.29
C ALA A 6 57.55 -27.24 44.66
N ARG A 7 56.73 -26.74 43.72
CA ARG A 7 55.48 -27.30 43.13
C ARG A 7 54.40 -27.75 44.12
N ILE A 8 53.16 -27.23 43.98
CA ILE A 8 51.85 -27.93 43.88
C ILE A 8 50.70 -26.89 43.88
N GLU A 9 49.75 -27.03 42.93
CA GLU A 9 48.51 -26.25 42.76
C GLU A 9 47.44 -26.58 43.83
N PRO A 10 46.30 -25.85 43.88
CA PRO A 10 45.14 -26.45 43.20
C PRO A 10 44.19 -25.49 42.46
N ALA A 11 43.76 -25.96 41.30
CA ALA A 11 42.39 -26.06 40.77
C ALA A 11 41.28 -25.07 41.21
N VAL A 12 40.77 -24.41 40.17
CA VAL A 12 39.45 -23.80 39.97
C VAL A 12 38.29 -24.49 40.72
N ARG A 13 37.43 -23.69 41.37
CA ARG A 13 35.98 -23.95 41.43
C ARG A 13 35.19 -22.73 40.98
N VAL A 14 34.37 -22.95 39.96
CA VAL A 14 33.27 -22.11 39.50
C VAL A 14 32.22 -22.01 40.62
N SER A 15 31.83 -20.80 41.00
CA SER A 15 30.59 -20.57 41.75
C SER A 15 29.72 -19.59 40.98
N LYS A 16 28.53 -20.08 40.64
CA LYS A 16 27.48 -19.46 39.84
C LYS A 16 26.69 -18.55 40.79
N ASP A 17 26.93 -17.25 40.78
CA ASP A 17 26.09 -16.34 41.55
C ASP A 17 24.83 -16.00 40.74
N SER A 18 23.75 -16.69 41.09
CA SER A 18 22.39 -16.44 40.65
C SER A 18 21.64 -15.82 41.83
N SER A 19 21.66 -14.50 41.94
CA SER A 19 20.77 -13.73 42.81
C SER A 19 20.82 -12.30 42.29
N VAL A 20 19.80 -11.76 41.65
CA VAL A 20 18.61 -11.20 42.30
C VAL A 20 17.59 -11.01 41.18
N ARG A 21 16.47 -11.74 41.20
CA ARG A 21 15.12 -11.27 40.81
C ARG A 21 14.10 -12.35 41.21
N ARG A 22 13.51 -12.20 42.39
CA ARG A 22 12.17 -12.69 42.68
C ARG A 22 11.63 -12.00 43.93
N ASP A 23 10.34 -11.69 43.84
CA ASP A 23 9.41 -11.28 44.90
C ASP A 23 9.32 -9.78 45.27
N GLN A 24 8.30 -9.10 44.75
CA GLN A 24 7.05 -9.00 45.52
C GLN A 24 5.91 -8.38 44.71
N MET A 25 4.84 -9.16 44.62
CA MET A 25 3.48 -8.77 44.25
C MET A 25 2.77 -8.23 45.52
N ARG A 26 2.14 -7.05 45.45
CA ARG A 26 1.12 -6.55 46.40
C ARG A 26 0.16 -5.66 45.60
N SER A 27 -0.91 -6.16 45.00
CA SER A 27 -2.24 -6.47 45.58
C SER A 27 -3.01 -5.26 46.13
N VAL A 28 -4.31 -5.25 45.79
CA VAL A 28 -5.50 -4.54 46.34
C VAL A 28 -5.68 -3.04 45.93
N ARG A 29 -6.83 -2.52 45.45
CA ARG A 29 -8.26 -2.83 45.66
C ARG A 29 -9.17 -2.47 44.47
N VAL A 30 -10.10 -3.38 44.20
CA VAL A 30 -11.36 -3.23 43.46
C VAL A 30 -12.31 -2.29 44.23
N LEU A 31 -12.93 -1.34 43.54
CA LEU A 31 -14.21 -0.77 43.96
C LEU A 31 -15.15 -0.68 42.75
N PHE A 32 -16.18 -1.53 42.76
CA PHE A 32 -17.34 -1.43 41.87
C PHE A 32 -18.25 -0.30 42.37
N ALA A 33 -18.65 0.62 41.48
CA ALA A 33 -19.77 1.50 41.70
C ALA A 33 -20.76 1.36 40.54
N VAL A 34 -21.89 0.74 40.87
CA VAL A 34 -23.08 0.53 40.03
C VAL A 34 -23.99 1.74 40.19
N VAL A 35 -24.20 2.56 39.16
CA VAL A 35 -25.40 3.39 38.84
C VAL A 35 -25.18 3.91 37.39
N GLY A 36 -26.11 3.88 36.44
CA GLY A 36 -27.52 3.59 36.46
C GLY A 36 -28.08 3.52 35.04
N LEU A 37 -29.22 2.84 34.99
CA LEU A 37 -30.12 2.58 33.89
C LEU A 37 -30.68 3.89 33.30
N SER A 38 -30.52 4.15 32.01
CA SER A 38 -31.35 5.13 31.28
C SER A 38 -31.71 4.59 29.90
N ALA A 39 -33.00 4.32 29.77
CA ALA A 39 -33.66 3.78 28.58
C ALA A 39 -33.71 4.77 27.41
N LEU A 40 -33.72 4.19 26.21
CA LEU A 40 -33.95 4.83 24.90
C LEU A 40 -35.30 5.59 24.85
N PRO A 41 -35.48 6.44 23.83
CA PRO A 41 -36.19 5.91 22.67
C PRO A 41 -35.49 6.15 21.34
N LEU A 42 -35.64 5.14 20.47
CA LEU A 42 -35.48 5.22 19.02
C LEU A 42 -36.24 6.44 18.47
N VAL A 43 -35.55 7.27 17.69
CA VAL A 43 -36.18 8.11 16.67
C VAL A 43 -35.64 7.65 15.32
N ALA A 44 -36.44 6.85 14.63
CA ALA A 44 -36.27 6.60 13.21
C ALA A 44 -36.83 7.81 12.45
N VAL A 45 -35.96 8.61 11.83
CA VAL A 45 -36.36 9.55 10.78
C VAL A 45 -35.86 9.01 9.46
N ALA A 46 -36.83 8.62 8.63
CA ALA A 46 -36.64 8.18 7.27
C ALA A 46 -35.94 9.28 6.45
N ALA A 47 -34.95 8.84 5.66
CA ALA A 47 -34.39 9.61 4.57
C ALA A 47 -35.51 10.00 3.58
N GLN A 48 -35.72 11.30 3.41
CA GLN A 48 -36.46 11.83 2.27
C GLN A 48 -35.44 12.34 1.26
N SER A 49 -35.25 11.54 0.22
CA SER A 49 -34.64 11.93 -1.04
C SER A 49 -35.39 13.14 -1.61
N ARG A 50 -34.79 14.32 -1.52
CA ARG A 50 -35.16 15.48 -2.34
C ARG A 50 -34.43 15.38 -3.68
N GLY A 51 -35.22 15.47 -4.74
CA GLY A 51 -34.81 15.47 -6.15
C GLY A 51 -36.03 15.06 -6.97
N SER A 52 -37.08 15.89 -7.03
CA SER A 52 -37.22 17.01 -7.96
C SER A 52 -37.06 16.56 -9.41
N SER A 53 -38.18 16.28 -10.08
CA SER A 53 -38.35 16.48 -11.52
C SER A 53 -39.84 16.51 -11.84
N ASP A 54 -40.27 17.69 -12.24
CA ASP A 54 -41.61 18.08 -12.65
C ASP A 54 -42.14 17.24 -13.82
N ASN A 55 -43.44 16.97 -13.84
CA ASN A 55 -44.16 16.75 -15.09
C ASN A 55 -45.49 17.52 -15.04
N THR A 56 -45.32 18.83 -15.15
CA THR A 56 -46.36 19.82 -15.43
C THR A 56 -47.10 19.46 -16.71
N CYS A 57 -48.43 19.40 -16.64
CA CYS A 57 -49.31 19.42 -17.81
C CYS A 57 -49.11 20.74 -18.56
N LYS A 58 -48.35 20.71 -19.66
CA LYS A 58 -48.19 21.87 -20.54
C LYS A 58 -49.31 21.89 -21.58
N ALA A 59 -50.30 22.73 -21.32
CA ALA A 59 -51.20 23.22 -22.36
C ALA A 59 -50.45 24.26 -23.21
N ALA A 60 -50.48 24.11 -24.53
CA ALA A 60 -50.16 25.17 -25.48
C ALA A 60 -51.31 25.26 -26.48
N GLY A 61 -51.94 26.45 -26.55
CA GLY A 61 -52.75 26.88 -27.69
C GLY A 61 -51.86 27.07 -28.94
N THR A 62 -52.36 27.30 -30.14
CA THR A 62 -53.50 28.15 -30.55
C THR A 62 -53.78 27.98 -32.06
N VAL A 63 -55.07 28.07 -32.46
CA VAL A 63 -55.63 28.79 -33.65
C VAL A 63 -55.29 28.21 -35.04
N SER A 64 -56.17 27.96 -36.03
CA SER A 64 -57.61 28.18 -36.35
C SER A 64 -57.96 27.17 -37.48
N THR A 65 -59.20 26.76 -37.82
CA THR A 65 -60.24 27.57 -38.48
C THR A 65 -61.49 26.69 -38.75
N ALA A 66 -62.67 27.27 -38.51
CA ALA A 66 -64.00 27.04 -39.12
C ALA A 66 -64.70 25.66 -39.06
N GLY A 67 -65.92 25.68 -38.49
CA GLY A 67 -67.09 25.16 -39.21
C GLY A 67 -68.06 24.25 -38.42
N ASN A 68 -69.27 24.77 -38.23
CA ASN A 68 -70.56 24.08 -38.00
C ASN A 68 -70.95 23.57 -36.59
N SER A 69 -71.80 24.42 -35.97
CA SER A 69 -73.21 24.17 -35.61
C SER A 69 -73.59 22.97 -34.74
N GLY A 70 -74.06 23.28 -33.52
CA GLY A 70 -74.85 22.38 -32.68
C GLY A 70 -75.11 22.94 -31.28
N HIS A 71 -76.33 23.42 -31.05
CA HIS A 71 -76.81 24.21 -29.92
C HIS A 71 -77.37 23.30 -28.79
N VAL A 72 -76.92 23.51 -27.52
CA VAL A 72 -77.53 23.32 -26.15
C VAL A 72 -78.42 22.08 -25.82
N PRO A 73 -78.73 21.69 -24.54
CA PRO A 73 -78.73 22.47 -23.28
C PRO A 73 -78.15 21.76 -22.02
N PRO A 74 -78.12 22.47 -20.86
CA PRO A 74 -77.43 22.05 -19.64
C PRO A 74 -78.32 21.25 -18.69
N GLY A 75 -77.72 20.43 -17.83
CA GLY A 75 -78.47 19.83 -16.74
C GLY A 75 -77.67 18.89 -15.85
N GLN A 76 -77.72 19.21 -14.55
CA GLN A 76 -77.69 18.30 -13.40
C GLN A 76 -76.33 17.97 -12.80
N ALA A 77 -76.03 18.73 -11.74
CA ALA A 77 -75.28 18.27 -10.59
C ALA A 77 -75.85 16.93 -10.07
N LYS A 78 -75.00 15.89 -10.00
CA LYS A 78 -75.27 14.67 -9.22
C LYS A 78 -74.00 14.25 -8.48
N LYS A 79 -74.06 14.51 -7.16
CA LYS A 79 -73.48 13.77 -6.03
C LYS A 79 -72.77 12.45 -6.43
N CYS A 80 -71.45 12.39 -6.26
CA CYS A 80 -70.68 11.15 -6.38
C CYS A 80 -71.10 10.16 -5.28
N PRO A 81 -71.49 8.92 -5.61
CA PRO A 81 -71.57 7.83 -4.65
C PRO A 81 -70.18 7.26 -4.36
N ALA A 82 -69.91 6.89 -3.11
CA ALA A 82 -68.71 6.13 -2.73
C ALA A 82 -68.77 4.72 -3.35
N PRO A 83 -67.69 4.21 -3.99
CA PRO A 83 -67.66 2.84 -4.48
C PRO A 83 -67.44 1.83 -3.34
N GLN A 84 -68.20 0.73 -3.35
CA GLN A 84 -67.94 -0.45 -2.52
C GLN A 84 -66.63 -1.15 -2.94
N PRO A 85 -65.94 -1.89 -2.04
CA PRO A 85 -64.72 -2.61 -2.38
C PRO A 85 -65.02 -3.76 -3.35
N GLN A 86 -64.51 -3.68 -4.58
CA GLN A 86 -64.48 -4.81 -5.51
C GLN A 86 -63.21 -5.64 -5.23
N ALA A 87 -63.35 -6.97 -5.21
CA ALA A 87 -62.22 -7.89 -5.15
C ALA A 87 -61.31 -7.68 -6.39
N PRO A 88 -59.97 -7.77 -6.24
CA PRO A 88 -59.06 -7.54 -7.36
C PRO A 88 -59.29 -8.58 -8.47
N PRO A 89 -59.21 -8.19 -9.75
CA PRO A 89 -59.30 -9.12 -10.87
C PRO A 89 -58.10 -10.10 -10.85
N PRO A 90 -58.26 -11.32 -11.38
CA PRO A 90 -57.14 -12.24 -11.55
C PRO A 90 -56.06 -11.62 -12.44
N PRO A 91 -54.77 -11.92 -12.21
CA PRO A 91 -53.69 -11.40 -13.03
C PRO A 91 -53.87 -11.82 -14.50
N PRO A 92 -53.47 -10.98 -15.47
CA PRO A 92 -53.50 -11.35 -16.87
C PRO A 92 -52.57 -12.55 -17.13
N PRO A 93 -52.86 -13.41 -18.14
CA PRO A 93 -51.93 -14.45 -18.54
C PRO A 93 -50.58 -13.83 -18.94
N PRO A 94 -49.46 -14.53 -18.70
CA PRO A 94 -48.15 -14.03 -19.12
C PRO A 94 -48.15 -13.81 -20.65
N PRO A 95 -47.44 -12.77 -21.14
CA PRO A 95 -47.32 -12.55 -22.57
C PRO A 95 -46.66 -13.77 -23.24
N PRO A 96 -46.97 -14.06 -24.52
CA PRO A 96 -46.28 -15.09 -25.28
C PRO A 96 -44.78 -14.86 -25.22
N ALA A 97 -43.99 -15.94 -25.10
CA ALA A 97 -42.53 -15.85 -25.19
C ALA A 97 -42.15 -15.17 -26.52
N PRO A 98 -41.17 -14.26 -26.53
CA PRO A 98 -40.70 -13.66 -27.77
C PRO A 98 -40.17 -14.76 -28.72
N PRO A 99 -40.33 -14.61 -30.04
CA PRO A 99 -39.74 -15.54 -30.99
C PRO A 99 -38.21 -15.58 -30.80
N PRO A 100 -37.55 -16.73 -31.05
CA PRO A 100 -36.11 -16.81 -30.97
C PRO A 100 -35.47 -15.79 -31.92
N PRO A 101 -34.32 -15.19 -31.54
CA PRO A 101 -33.61 -14.26 -32.41
C PRO A 101 -33.21 -14.97 -33.73
N PRO A 102 -33.16 -14.25 -34.85
CA PRO A 102 -32.65 -14.81 -36.10
C PRO A 102 -31.19 -15.27 -35.91
N PRO A 103 -30.75 -16.32 -36.61
CA PRO A 103 -29.36 -16.74 -36.56
C PRO A 103 -28.43 -15.60 -37.00
N PRO A 104 -27.22 -15.48 -36.42
CA PRO A 104 -26.27 -14.46 -36.81
C PRO A 104 -25.92 -14.62 -38.32
N PRO A 105 -25.66 -13.50 -39.03
CA PRO A 105 -25.19 -13.58 -40.40
C PRO A 105 -23.86 -14.33 -40.48
N PRO A 106 -23.57 -15.04 -41.59
CA PRO A 106 -22.29 -15.69 -41.76
C PRO A 106 -21.14 -14.68 -41.69
N PRO A 107 -19.95 -15.06 -41.18
CA PRO A 107 -18.78 -14.20 -41.15
C PRO A 107 -18.46 -13.63 -42.54
N ALA A 108 -18.09 -12.35 -42.60
CA ALA A 108 -17.58 -11.76 -43.84
C ALA A 108 -16.31 -12.51 -44.30
N PRO A 109 -16.10 -12.69 -45.62
CA PRO A 109 -14.87 -13.28 -46.12
C PRO A 109 -13.65 -12.41 -45.74
N PRO A 110 -12.47 -13.01 -45.50
CA PRO A 110 -11.26 -12.26 -45.19
C PRO A 110 -10.88 -11.33 -46.35
N PRO A 111 -10.27 -10.16 -46.06
CA PRO A 111 -9.78 -9.26 -47.11
C PRO A 111 -8.66 -9.94 -47.94
N PRO A 112 -8.50 -9.58 -49.22
CA PRO A 112 -7.41 -10.09 -50.04
C PRO A 112 -6.04 -9.66 -49.47
N PRO A 113 -4.98 -10.47 -49.64
CA PRO A 113 -3.64 -10.12 -49.19
C PRO A 113 -3.13 -8.87 -49.93
N PRO A 114 -2.31 -8.02 -49.27
CA PRO A 114 -1.72 -6.86 -49.91
C PRO A 114 -0.76 -7.27 -51.05
N PRO A 115 -0.57 -6.42 -52.07
CA PRO A 115 0.41 -6.66 -53.14
C PRO A 115 1.83 -6.80 -52.58
N ALA A 116 2.64 -7.66 -53.20
CA ALA A 116 4.04 -7.82 -52.84
C ALA A 116 4.84 -6.52 -53.08
N PRO A 117 5.84 -6.19 -52.24
CA PRO A 117 6.72 -5.04 -52.45
C PRO A 117 7.53 -5.17 -53.76
N VAL A 118 7.66 -4.07 -54.49
CA VAL A 118 8.55 -3.98 -55.67
C VAL A 118 10.02 -3.93 -55.19
N PRO A 119 10.94 -4.70 -55.78
CA PRO A 119 12.36 -4.67 -55.40
C PRO A 119 13.01 -3.31 -55.72
N PRO A 120 13.99 -2.86 -54.91
CA PRO A 120 14.70 -1.61 -55.15
C PRO A 120 15.59 -1.68 -56.40
N PRO A 121 15.86 -0.53 -57.06
CA PRO A 121 16.79 -0.48 -58.19
C PRO A 121 18.23 -0.80 -57.76
N PRO A 122 19.07 -1.32 -58.67
CA PRO A 122 20.47 -1.61 -58.39
C PRO A 122 21.29 -0.32 -58.11
N PRO A 123 22.35 -0.40 -57.29
CA PRO A 123 23.23 0.73 -57.01
C PRO A 123 24.06 1.15 -58.24
N PRO A 124 24.45 2.43 -58.35
CA PRO A 124 25.34 2.91 -59.41
C PRO A 124 26.76 2.32 -59.28
N PRO A 125 27.52 2.20 -60.39
CA PRO A 125 28.90 1.72 -60.36
C PRO A 125 29.84 2.69 -59.62
N PRO A 126 30.90 2.19 -58.96
CA PRO A 126 31.86 3.02 -58.25
C PRO A 126 32.71 3.90 -59.20
N PRO A 127 33.19 5.07 -58.75
CA PRO A 127 34.10 5.93 -59.51
C PRO A 127 35.45 5.24 -59.79
N ALA A 128 36.09 5.60 -60.91
CA ALA A 128 37.43 5.13 -61.23
C ALA A 128 38.49 5.66 -60.22
N PRO A 129 39.51 4.86 -59.86
CA PRO A 129 40.56 5.27 -58.94
C PRO A 129 41.46 6.36 -59.55
N PRO A 130 41.99 7.28 -58.73
CA PRO A 130 42.93 8.31 -59.19
C PRO A 130 44.29 7.72 -59.63
N PRO A 131 45.03 8.40 -60.52
CA PRO A 131 46.35 7.96 -60.94
C PRO A 131 47.36 7.93 -59.79
N ALA A 132 48.31 6.99 -59.84
CA ALA A 132 49.32 6.79 -58.80
C ALA A 132 50.32 7.97 -58.73
N PRO A 133 50.79 8.35 -57.52
CA PRO A 133 51.80 9.39 -57.36
C PRO A 133 53.18 8.95 -57.87
N PRO A 134 54.05 9.91 -58.26
CA PRO A 134 55.41 9.62 -58.69
C PRO A 134 56.27 9.03 -57.55
N PRO A 135 57.31 8.24 -57.88
CA PRO A 135 58.18 7.63 -56.89
C PRO A 135 59.01 8.68 -56.12
N PRO A 136 59.32 8.44 -54.83
CA PRO A 136 60.13 9.34 -54.03
C PRO A 136 61.61 9.35 -54.46
N PRO A 137 62.36 10.43 -54.20
CA PRO A 137 63.79 10.50 -54.46
C PRO A 137 64.59 9.50 -53.60
N PRO A 138 65.80 9.11 -54.05
CA PRO A 138 66.65 8.18 -53.31
C PRO A 138 67.13 8.79 -51.98
N PRO A 139 67.27 7.97 -50.91
CA PRO A 139 67.70 8.45 -49.61
C PRO A 139 69.19 8.83 -49.59
N PRO A 140 69.59 9.78 -48.73
CA PRO A 140 70.99 10.15 -48.53
C PRO A 140 71.80 9.01 -47.89
N PRO A 141 73.15 9.03 -48.03
CA PRO A 141 74.03 8.03 -47.42
C PRO A 141 73.87 7.95 -45.90
N ALA A 142 73.97 6.73 -45.36
CA ALA A 142 73.80 6.50 -43.93
C ALA A 142 74.99 7.09 -43.13
N PRO A 143 74.74 7.74 -41.98
CA PRO A 143 75.80 8.17 -41.07
C PRO A 143 76.52 6.97 -40.44
N PRO A 144 77.76 7.15 -39.96
CA PRO A 144 78.51 6.09 -39.28
C PRO A 144 77.77 5.56 -38.04
N PRO A 145 77.99 4.29 -37.65
CA PRO A 145 77.33 3.70 -36.49
C PRO A 145 77.65 4.47 -35.22
N ALA A 146 76.63 4.84 -34.46
CA ALA A 146 76.80 5.41 -33.13
C ALA A 146 77.44 4.37 -32.18
N PRO A 147 78.24 4.80 -31.20
CA PRO A 147 78.73 3.90 -30.16
C PRO A 147 77.56 3.22 -29.44
N PRO A 148 77.74 1.97 -28.94
CA PRO A 148 76.68 1.27 -28.21
C PRO A 148 76.29 2.08 -26.96
N PRO A 149 74.99 2.21 -26.66
CA PRO A 149 74.55 2.91 -25.46
C PRO A 149 75.03 2.16 -24.20
N PRO A 150 75.26 2.89 -23.09
CA PRO A 150 75.52 2.24 -21.80
C PRO A 150 74.34 1.34 -21.41
N PRO A 151 74.58 0.27 -20.62
CA PRO A 151 73.51 -0.57 -20.13
C PRO A 151 72.51 0.27 -19.33
N PRO A 152 71.20 -0.01 -19.43
CA PRO A 152 70.19 0.71 -18.68
C PRO A 152 70.40 0.49 -17.17
N PRO A 153 70.09 1.48 -16.32
CA PRO A 153 70.07 1.27 -14.89
C PRO A 153 69.06 0.16 -14.53
N PRO A 154 69.29 -0.58 -13.43
CA PRO A 154 68.33 -1.56 -12.96
C PRO A 154 66.96 -0.89 -12.72
N PRO A 155 65.85 -1.59 -12.98
CA PRO A 155 64.52 -1.06 -12.71
C PRO A 155 64.39 -0.69 -11.22
N PRO A 156 63.69 0.42 -10.89
CA PRO A 156 63.37 0.74 -9.50
C PRO A 156 62.67 -0.43 -8.83
N ALA A 157 62.93 -0.63 -7.53
CA ALA A 157 62.19 -1.59 -6.74
C ALA A 157 60.67 -1.30 -6.85
N PRO A 158 59.81 -2.34 -6.85
CA PRO A 158 58.36 -2.14 -6.85
C PRO A 158 57.95 -1.26 -5.66
N VAL A 159 57.19 -0.20 -5.94
CA VAL A 159 56.57 0.60 -4.88
C VAL A 159 55.58 -0.30 -4.14
N PRO A 160 55.61 -0.35 -2.79
CA PRO A 160 54.61 -1.12 -2.05
C PRO A 160 53.19 -0.64 -2.42
N PRO A 161 52.21 -1.55 -2.46
CA PRO A 161 50.83 -1.16 -2.74
C PRO A 161 50.35 -0.13 -1.71
N PRO A 162 49.49 0.83 -2.12
CA PRO A 162 48.90 1.77 -1.17
C PRO A 162 48.12 1.01 -0.10
N PRO A 163 48.04 1.54 1.14
CA PRO A 163 47.21 0.95 2.17
C PRO A 163 45.74 0.90 1.71
N PRO A 164 44.96 -0.09 2.16
CA PRO A 164 43.54 -0.16 1.85
C PRO A 164 42.83 1.10 2.36
N PRO A 165 41.75 1.53 1.68
CA PRO A 165 40.94 2.66 2.16
C PRO A 165 40.38 2.36 3.55
N PRO A 166 40.15 3.39 4.39
CA PRO A 166 39.50 3.21 5.69
C PRO A 166 38.09 2.62 5.49
N PRO A 167 37.60 1.83 6.47
CA PRO A 167 36.24 1.32 6.43
C PRO A 167 35.22 2.47 6.40
N PRO A 168 34.03 2.27 5.80
CA PRO A 168 32.97 3.28 5.82
C PRO A 168 32.56 3.62 7.26
N PRO A 169 32.09 4.87 7.51
CA PRO A 169 31.59 5.25 8.83
C PRO A 169 30.43 4.33 9.24
N PRO A 170 30.28 4.03 10.55
CA PRO A 170 29.15 3.27 11.04
C PRO A 170 27.83 4.00 10.73
N PRO A 171 26.72 3.27 10.51
CA PRO A 171 25.41 3.90 10.32
C PRO A 171 25.04 4.76 11.54
N PRO A 172 24.25 5.83 11.33
CA PRO A 172 23.82 6.69 12.42
C PRO A 172 23.11 5.88 13.51
N SER A 173 23.50 6.10 14.76
CA SER A 173 22.96 5.42 15.95
C SER A 173 21.62 5.97 16.42
N SER A 174 21.16 7.08 15.84
CA SER A 174 19.86 7.68 16.10
C SER A 174 19.18 8.06 14.79
N PRO A 175 17.86 7.83 14.66
CA PRO A 175 17.10 8.21 13.47
C PRO A 175 17.03 9.74 13.34
N PRO A 176 16.70 10.25 12.14
CA PRO A 176 16.31 11.64 11.98
C PRO A 176 15.10 11.97 12.87
N VAL A 177 15.17 13.07 13.60
CA VAL A 177 14.03 13.63 14.37
C VAL A 177 13.27 14.60 13.45
N GLY A 178 11.94 14.60 13.55
CA GLY A 178 11.11 15.50 12.73
C GLY A 178 9.68 15.60 13.23
N PRO A 179 8.79 16.29 12.50
CA PRO A 179 7.44 16.57 12.96
C PRO A 179 6.44 15.44 12.65
N HIS A 180 6.89 14.28 12.15
CA HIS A 180 6.01 13.22 11.68
C HIS A 180 5.52 12.32 12.82
N GLN A 181 4.38 11.69 12.57
CA GLN A 181 3.76 10.76 13.51
C GLN A 181 3.27 9.51 12.78
N ALA A 182 3.39 8.36 13.44
CA ALA A 182 2.72 7.13 13.07
C ALA A 182 1.77 6.75 14.20
N ARG A 183 0.48 6.64 13.89
CA ARG A 183 -0.57 6.32 14.86
C ARG A 183 -1.56 5.30 14.32
N GLY A 184 -2.27 4.63 15.21
CA GLY A 184 -3.31 3.69 14.84
C GLY A 184 -4.04 3.18 16.05
N VAL A 185 -4.81 2.11 15.85
CA VAL A 185 -5.51 1.39 16.90
C VAL A 185 -5.21 -0.10 16.82
N VAL A 186 -5.05 -0.73 17.98
CA VAL A 186 -5.16 -2.19 18.13
C VAL A 186 -6.60 -2.48 18.52
N PHE A 187 -7.28 -3.38 17.84
CA PHE A 187 -8.69 -3.70 18.10
C PHE A 187 -8.95 -5.20 18.09
N GLU A 188 -10.00 -5.60 18.80
CA GLU A 188 -10.48 -6.97 18.81
C GLU A 188 -11.30 -7.23 17.55
N ASP A 189 -10.77 -8.07 16.66
CA ASP A 189 -11.43 -8.47 15.42
C ASP A 189 -12.22 -9.75 15.66
N LEU A 190 -13.49 -9.59 16.06
CA LEU A 190 -14.33 -10.67 16.54
C LEU A 190 -14.73 -11.61 15.40
N ASP A 191 -14.99 -11.06 14.22
CA ASP A 191 -15.40 -11.84 13.07
C ASP A 191 -14.21 -12.30 12.19
N GLY A 192 -13.06 -11.64 12.30
CA GLY A 192 -11.83 -11.95 11.57
C GLY A 192 -11.75 -11.30 10.19
N ASN A 193 -12.51 -10.25 9.93
CA ASN A 193 -12.60 -9.60 8.63
C ASN A 193 -11.53 -8.51 8.40
N GLY A 194 -10.76 -8.15 9.44
CA GLY A 194 -9.71 -7.13 9.41
C GLY A 194 -10.22 -5.68 9.33
N VAL A 195 -11.49 -5.44 9.60
CA VAL A 195 -12.15 -4.14 9.69
C VAL A 195 -12.57 -3.94 11.14
N GLN A 196 -12.50 -2.71 11.65
CA GLN A 196 -12.98 -2.43 13.00
C GLN A 196 -14.45 -2.00 12.98
N ASP A 197 -15.34 -2.87 13.43
CA ASP A 197 -16.77 -2.66 13.55
C ASP A 197 -17.17 -2.27 14.99
N ILE A 198 -17.03 -0.98 15.32
CA ILE A 198 -17.31 -0.46 16.67
C ILE A 198 -18.76 -0.76 17.13
N PHE A 199 -19.73 -0.75 16.21
CA PHE A 199 -21.12 -1.06 16.54
C PHE A 199 -21.39 -2.56 16.77
N SER A 200 -20.44 -3.42 16.38
CA SER A 200 -20.48 -4.87 16.60
C SER A 200 -19.66 -5.31 17.82
N GLY A 201 -19.08 -4.36 18.56
CA GLY A 201 -18.32 -4.63 19.79
C GLY A 201 -16.82 -4.82 19.58
N GLU A 202 -16.28 -4.51 18.39
CA GLU A 202 -14.85 -4.60 18.08
C GLU A 202 -14.08 -3.41 18.66
N MET A 203 -13.95 -3.45 19.99
CA MET A 203 -13.36 -2.40 20.79
C MET A 203 -11.84 -2.40 20.66
N GLY A 204 -11.23 -1.26 20.98
CA GLY A 204 -9.78 -1.18 21.07
C GLY A 204 -9.23 -2.05 22.20
N LEU A 205 -8.08 -2.67 21.94
CA LEU A 205 -7.39 -3.54 22.88
C LEU A 205 -6.25 -2.78 23.56
N ALA A 206 -6.34 -2.64 24.88
CA ALA A 206 -5.34 -1.95 25.69
C ALA A 206 -4.15 -2.84 26.05
N GLY A 207 -2.99 -2.23 26.31
CA GLY A 207 -1.84 -2.97 26.84
C GLY A 207 -1.02 -3.74 25.79
N TRP A 208 -1.32 -3.59 24.51
CA TRP A 208 -0.57 -4.23 23.43
C TRP A 208 0.72 -3.50 23.15
N THR A 209 1.83 -4.23 23.06
CA THR A 209 3.14 -3.63 22.80
C THR A 209 3.36 -3.50 21.30
N LEU A 210 3.74 -2.29 20.88
CA LEU A 210 4.10 -1.97 19.51
C LEU A 210 5.55 -1.51 19.47
N GLU A 211 6.25 -1.91 18.42
CA GLU A 211 7.64 -1.60 18.16
C GLU A 211 7.74 -0.77 16.88
N LEU A 212 8.46 0.35 16.95
CA LEU A 212 8.90 1.11 15.80
C LEU A 212 10.29 0.63 15.42
N TRP A 213 10.46 0.25 14.16
CA TRP A 213 11.69 -0.29 13.60
C TRP A 213 12.30 0.69 12.59
N TRP A 214 13.62 0.77 12.60
CA TRP A 214 14.42 1.53 11.64
C TRP A 214 15.75 0.81 11.41
N ASN A 215 16.16 0.66 10.15
CA ASN A 215 17.41 -0.02 9.76
C ASN A 215 17.62 -1.41 10.41
N GLY A 216 16.54 -2.18 10.58
CA GLY A 216 16.60 -3.53 11.14
C GLY A 216 16.78 -3.58 12.67
N GLN A 217 16.58 -2.47 13.37
CA GLN A 217 16.60 -2.42 14.84
C GLN A 217 15.31 -1.79 15.38
N VAL A 218 14.91 -2.21 16.59
CA VAL A 218 13.85 -1.55 17.36
C VAL A 218 14.37 -0.20 17.83
N LEU A 219 13.71 0.86 17.40
CA LEU A 219 14.00 2.24 17.73
C LEU A 219 13.26 2.68 18.99
N ALA A 220 11.96 2.35 19.06
CA ALA A 220 11.10 2.73 20.16
C ALA A 220 10.01 1.68 20.37
N THR A 221 9.47 1.63 21.58
CA THR A 221 8.31 0.81 21.92
C THR A 221 7.24 1.67 22.54
N THR A 222 5.98 1.37 22.25
CA THR A 222 4.83 1.98 22.93
C THR A 222 3.82 0.90 23.29
N THR A 223 2.82 1.29 24.05
CA THR A 223 1.73 0.40 24.45
C THR A 223 0.40 1.04 24.09
N SER A 224 -0.54 0.26 23.55
CA SER A 224 -1.87 0.76 23.22
C SER A 224 -2.62 1.22 24.48
N GLY A 225 -3.35 2.33 24.33
CA GLY A 225 -4.21 2.91 25.35
C GLY A 225 -5.49 2.12 25.59
N SER A 226 -6.34 2.60 26.51
CA SER A 226 -7.61 1.94 26.87
C SER A 226 -8.59 1.77 25.71
N ASP A 227 -8.48 2.61 24.69
CA ASP A 227 -9.25 2.59 23.45
C ASP A 227 -8.48 1.93 22.29
N GLY A 228 -7.38 1.23 22.59
CA GLY A 228 -6.51 0.60 21.61
C GLY A 228 -5.57 1.56 20.88
N SER A 229 -5.68 2.87 21.10
CA SER A 229 -4.88 3.87 20.37
C SER A 229 -3.40 3.80 20.72
N PHE A 230 -2.55 4.06 19.74
CA PHE A 230 -1.12 4.24 19.97
C PHE A 230 -0.56 5.34 19.06
N ILE A 231 0.59 5.89 19.46
CA ILE A 231 1.31 6.90 18.69
C ILE A 231 2.82 6.73 18.87
N PHE A 232 3.53 6.87 17.76
CA PHE A 232 4.94 7.23 17.70
C PHE A 232 5.03 8.64 17.14
N ASP A 233 5.66 9.54 17.88
CA ASP A 233 5.84 10.93 17.51
C ASP A 233 7.30 11.25 17.19
N THR A 234 7.57 12.51 16.87
CA THR A 234 8.91 13.06 16.64
C THR A 234 9.73 12.37 15.54
N LEU A 235 9.05 11.75 14.57
CA LEU A 235 9.69 11.00 13.49
C LEU A 235 10.20 11.94 12.39
N GLY A 236 11.45 11.74 11.94
CA GLY A 236 12.02 12.46 10.80
C GLY A 236 11.89 11.73 9.47
N ASN A 237 12.36 12.36 8.39
CA ASN A 237 12.23 11.83 7.02
C ASN A 237 13.13 10.61 6.80
N THR A 238 12.53 9.42 6.85
CA THR A 238 13.15 8.14 6.52
C THR A 238 12.04 7.07 6.37
N THR A 239 12.43 5.82 6.19
CA THR A 239 11.51 4.68 6.16
C THR A 239 11.50 3.99 7.52
N TYR A 240 10.32 3.81 8.09
CA TYR A 240 10.10 3.07 9.33
C TYR A 240 9.22 1.86 9.09
N SER A 241 9.25 0.91 10.02
CA SER A 241 8.20 -0.10 10.14
C SER A 241 7.57 -0.07 11.53
N VAL A 242 6.28 -0.33 11.65
CA VAL A 242 5.59 -0.55 12.93
C VAL A 242 5.15 -2.00 12.99
N CYS A 243 5.55 -2.68 14.05
CA CYS A 243 5.24 -4.08 14.34
C CYS A 243 4.48 -4.16 15.65
N ILE A 244 3.42 -4.97 15.71
CA ILE A 244 2.83 -5.37 16.98
C ILE A 244 3.55 -6.61 17.51
N GLN A 245 3.79 -6.68 18.81
CA GLN A 245 4.30 -7.90 19.42
C GLN A 245 3.17 -8.92 19.56
N PRO A 246 3.35 -10.17 19.08
CA PRO A 246 2.33 -11.20 19.20
C PRO A 246 1.97 -11.47 20.66
N GLN A 247 0.67 -11.59 20.95
CA GLN A 247 0.20 -12.03 22.27
C GLN A 247 -0.21 -13.51 22.26
N PRO A 248 0.09 -14.26 23.34
CA PRO A 248 -0.37 -15.63 23.48
C PRO A 248 -1.89 -15.72 23.39
N GLY A 249 -2.37 -16.62 22.54
CA GLY A 249 -3.80 -16.84 22.36
C GLY A 249 -4.49 -15.87 21.41
N TYR A 250 -3.79 -14.92 20.80
CA TYR A 250 -4.33 -14.09 19.72
C TYR A 250 -3.73 -14.47 18.37
N SER A 251 -4.55 -14.32 17.32
CA SER A 251 -4.13 -14.38 15.93
C SER A 251 -4.37 -13.03 15.28
N GLN A 252 -3.32 -12.46 14.71
CA GLN A 252 -3.42 -11.21 13.99
C GLN A 252 -4.20 -11.41 12.68
N THR A 253 -5.19 -10.56 12.47
CA THR A 253 -6.07 -10.54 11.29
C THR A 253 -5.84 -9.30 10.42
N LEU A 254 -5.26 -8.23 10.98
CA LEU A 254 -4.85 -7.05 10.23
C LEU A 254 -3.46 -6.55 10.70
N PRO A 255 -2.54 -6.22 9.78
CA PRO A 255 -2.67 -6.31 8.32
C PRO A 255 -2.62 -7.75 7.79
N VAL A 256 -3.44 -8.06 6.78
CA VAL A 256 -3.29 -9.31 6.01
C VAL A 256 -2.13 -9.14 5.03
N GLY A 257 -0.98 -9.76 5.31
CA GLY A 257 0.19 -9.66 4.44
C GLY A 257 0.77 -8.25 4.38
N GLY A 258 0.91 -7.61 5.54
CA GLY A 258 1.43 -6.26 5.69
C GLY A 258 2.83 -6.03 5.11
N SER A 259 3.16 -4.77 4.86
CA SER A 259 4.42 -4.38 4.22
C SER A 259 5.65 -4.40 5.17
N GLY A 260 5.46 -4.67 6.45
CA GLY A 260 6.51 -4.76 7.47
C GLY A 260 6.46 -6.07 8.26
N CYS A 261 7.51 -6.32 9.03
CA CYS A 261 7.51 -7.35 10.09
C CYS A 261 7.20 -8.78 9.59
N GLY A 262 7.65 -9.12 8.37
CA GLY A 262 7.37 -10.42 7.76
C GLY A 262 5.89 -10.64 7.39
N GLY A 263 5.12 -9.56 7.22
CA GLY A 263 3.68 -9.62 6.92
C GLY A 263 2.79 -9.17 8.08
N ALA A 264 3.36 -9.01 9.28
CA ALA A 264 2.61 -8.73 10.51
C ALA A 264 2.55 -7.24 10.89
N GLY A 265 2.98 -6.35 10.01
CA GLY A 265 3.00 -4.93 10.28
C GLY A 265 3.17 -4.08 9.04
N TYR A 266 3.53 -2.83 9.25
CA TYR A 266 3.51 -1.82 8.19
C TYR A 266 4.87 -1.19 8.01
N THR A 267 5.26 -0.95 6.77
CA THR A 267 6.42 -0.14 6.39
C THR A 267 5.94 1.12 5.67
N PHE A 268 6.45 2.29 6.08
CA PHE A 268 6.07 3.58 5.52
C PHE A 268 7.27 4.55 5.48
N THR A 269 7.22 5.51 4.56
CA THR A 269 8.28 6.48 4.33
C THR A 269 7.76 7.90 4.56
N PHE A 270 8.49 8.69 5.35
CA PHE A 270 8.29 10.14 5.44
C PHE A 270 9.30 10.86 4.53
N ASN A 271 8.80 11.73 3.66
CA ASN A 271 9.59 12.47 2.68
C ASN A 271 9.08 13.91 2.42
N SER A 272 8.25 14.45 3.31
CA SER A 272 7.62 15.77 3.17
C SER A 272 7.71 16.58 4.46
N GLN A 273 7.14 17.78 4.50
CA GLN A 273 7.34 18.74 5.59
C GLN A 273 6.48 18.44 6.83
N PHE A 274 5.30 17.85 6.64
CA PHE A 274 4.46 17.33 7.72
C PHE A 274 3.64 16.16 7.19
N MET A 275 3.65 15.04 7.91
CA MET A 275 2.96 13.81 7.52
C MET A 275 2.51 13.10 8.79
N THR A 276 1.27 12.65 8.81
CA THR A 276 0.82 11.68 9.79
C THR A 276 0.34 10.45 9.05
N TRP A 277 0.81 9.29 9.49
CA TRP A 277 0.37 8.02 8.96
C TRP A 277 -0.59 7.37 9.97
N SER A 278 -1.86 7.20 9.58
CA SER A 278 -2.97 6.81 10.46
C SER A 278 -3.65 5.49 10.08
N ILE A 279 -3.07 4.72 9.17
CA ILE A 279 -3.63 3.45 8.69
C ILE A 279 -2.89 2.23 9.26
N ASN A 280 -2.06 2.40 10.30
CA ASN A 280 -1.44 1.28 11.02
C ASN A 280 -2.38 0.68 12.08
N ASN A 281 -3.53 0.19 11.66
CA ASN A 281 -4.42 -0.50 12.60
C ASN A 281 -4.03 -1.98 12.70
N PHE A 282 -4.19 -2.56 13.88
CA PHE A 282 -3.90 -3.96 14.15
C PHE A 282 -5.17 -4.65 14.62
N GLY A 283 -5.63 -5.62 13.85
CA GLY A 283 -6.79 -6.44 14.17
C GLY A 283 -6.29 -7.73 14.78
N GLU A 284 -6.81 -8.08 15.95
CA GLU A 284 -6.36 -9.24 16.73
C GLU A 284 -7.58 -10.05 17.15
N LYS A 285 -7.56 -11.35 16.85
CA LYS A 285 -8.67 -12.25 17.10
C LYS A 285 -8.31 -13.33 18.11
N LEU A 286 -9.15 -13.51 19.12
CA LEU A 286 -9.12 -14.71 19.96
C LEU A 286 -9.69 -15.92 19.20
N PRO A 287 -9.10 -17.12 19.33
CA PRO A 287 -9.54 -18.34 18.66
C PRO A 287 -10.92 -18.82 19.12
#